data_AF-A0A1H6END7-F1
#
_entry.id   AF-A0A1H6END7-F1
#
_cell.length_a   1.000
_cell.length_b   1.000
_cell.length_c   1.000
_cell.angle_alpha   90.00
_cell.angle_beta   90.00
_cell.angle_gamma   90.00
#
_symmetry.space_group_name_H-M   'P 1'
#
loop_
_entity.id
_entity.type
_entity.pdbx_description
1 polymer ?
#
loop_
_entity_poly.entity_id
_entity_poly.type
_entity_poly.pdbx_seq_one_letter_code
_entity_poly.pdbx_strand_id
1 'polypeptide(L)' 'MSGYLRYVWRPVTGGRHAFPIAATKVPQIEDVEAYCGAKAPASELHDRSEVDWVRERSCMKCWRHLADKDP' A
#
# COMPACT_ATOMS: atom_id res chain seq x y z
N MET A 1 -9.49 -17.04 0.44
CA MET A 1 -10.25 -16.04 -0.34
C MET A 1 -9.29 -14.95 -0.78
N SER A 2 -8.77 -14.97 -2.02
CA SER A 2 -7.90 -13.90 -2.55
C SER A 2 -7.85 -13.86 -4.08
N GLY A 3 -9.01 -13.99 -4.73
CA GLY A 3 -9.10 -13.94 -6.19
C GLY A 3 -9.40 -12.56 -6.77
N TYR A 4 -9.79 -11.60 -5.93
CA TYR A 4 -10.47 -10.38 -6.40
C TYR A 4 -9.77 -9.06 -6.02
N LEU A 5 -8.87 -9.07 -5.03
CA LEU A 5 -8.19 -7.85 -4.62
C LEU A 5 -7.04 -7.56 -5.58
N ARG A 6 -7.14 -6.45 -6.34
CA ARG A 6 -6.07 -5.97 -7.24
C ARG A 6 -5.01 -5.17 -6.49
N TYR A 7 -5.39 -4.53 -5.40
CA TYR A 7 -4.54 -3.65 -4.60
C TYR A 7 -4.80 -3.79 -3.10
N VAL A 8 -3.87 -3.24 -2.31
CA VAL A 8 -3.97 -3.13 -0.86
C VAL A 8 -3.54 -1.74 -0.42
N TRP A 9 -4.25 -1.15 0.54
CA TRP A 9 -3.78 0.03 1.23
C TRP A 9 -2.93 -0.37 2.42
N ARG A 10 -1.81 0.31 2.68
CA ARG A 10 -0.99 0.11 3.89
C ARG A 10 -0.44 1.42 4.42
N PRO A 11 -0.51 1.66 5.74
CA PRO A 11 0.22 2.74 6.37
C PRO A 11 1.69 2.35 6.41
N VAL A 12 2.49 3.09 5.66
CA VAL A 12 3.95 2.99 5.63
C VAL A 12 4.52 4.32 6.11
N THR A 13 5.81 4.36 6.37
CA THR A 13 6.51 5.58 6.73
C THR A 13 6.24 6.67 5.68
N GLY A 14 5.60 7.77 6.10
CA GLY A 14 5.26 8.89 5.22
C GLY A 14 3.83 8.90 4.69
N GLY A 15 3.01 7.91 5.03
CA GLY A 15 1.57 7.95 4.82
C GLY A 15 0.93 6.61 4.50
N ARG A 16 -0.38 6.64 4.26
CA ARG A 16 -1.13 5.47 3.81
C ARG A 16 -1.17 5.43 2.29
N HIS A 17 -0.51 4.44 1.70
CA HIS A 17 -0.34 4.29 0.26
C HIS A 17 -1.05 3.03 -0.26
N ALA A 18 -1.35 3.01 -1.56
CA ALA A 18 -1.90 1.83 -2.22
C ALA A 18 -0.81 1.13 -3.02
N PHE A 19 -0.72 -0.18 -2.85
CA PHE A 19 0.24 -1.06 -3.50
C PHE A 19 -0.50 -2.13 -4.30
N PRO A 20 0.09 -2.67 -5.39
CA PRO A 20 -0.42 -3.87 -6.03
C PRO A 20 -0.50 -5.03 -5.03
N ILE A 21 -1.51 -5.90 -5.14
CA ILE A 21 -1.66 -7.04 -4.21
C ILE A 21 -0.44 -7.97 -4.22
N ALA A 22 0.28 -8.05 -5.34
CA ALA A 22 1.50 -8.84 -5.46
C ALA A 22 2.63 -8.36 -4.51
N ALA A 23 2.61 -7.08 -4.11
CA ALA A 23 3.59 -6.52 -3.19
C ALA A 23 3.56 -7.20 -1.81
N THR A 24 2.43 -7.75 -1.38
CA THR A 24 2.33 -8.48 -0.09
C THR A 24 2.98 -9.86 -0.12
N LYS A 25 3.54 -10.27 -1.27
CA LYS A 25 4.25 -11.54 -1.43
C LYS A 25 5.75 -11.34 -1.61
N VAL A 26 6.19 -10.09 -1.74
CA VAL A 26 7.60 -9.74 -1.87
C VAL A 26 8.32 -10.05 -0.54
N PRO A 27 9.54 -10.61 -0.56
CA PRO A 27 10.30 -10.86 0.66
C PRO A 27 10.46 -9.59 1.50
N GLN A 28 10.30 -9.71 2.82
CA GLN A 28 10.28 -8.56 3.75
C GLN A 28 11.55 -7.70 3.75
N ILE A 29 12.66 -8.24 3.23
CA ILE A 29 13.96 -7.57 3.12
C ILE A 29 14.09 -6.70 1.85
N GLU A 30 13.13 -6.80 0.93
CA GLU A 30 13.12 -6.03 -0.32
C GLU A 30 12.20 -4.81 -0.21
N ASP A 31 12.36 -3.86 -1.14
CA ASP A 31 11.48 -2.70 -1.26
C ASP A 31 10.35 -2.98 -2.25
N VAL A 32 9.19 -2.36 -1.99
CA VAL A 32 8.03 -2.36 -2.87
C VAL A 32 7.61 -0.95 -3.22
N GLU A 33 6.95 -0.80 -4.37
CA GLU A 33 6.54 0.50 -4.90
C GLU A 33 5.02 0.66 -4.88
N ALA A 34 4.55 1.78 -4.34
CA ALA A 34 3.16 2.20 -4.36
C ALA A 34 2.78 2.77 -5.73
N TYR A 35 1.48 2.86 -6.03
CA TYR A 35 1.00 3.45 -7.27
C TYR A 35 1.40 4.92 -7.50
N CYS A 36 1.78 5.64 -6.43
CA CYS A 36 2.30 7.01 -6.55
C CYS A 36 3.83 7.09 -6.75
N GLY A 37 4.52 5.95 -6.88
CA GLY A 37 5.97 5.85 -7.00
C GLY A 37 6.74 5.89 -5.67
N ALA A 38 6.04 5.94 -4.53
CA ALA A 38 6.70 5.88 -3.22
C ALA A 38 7.21 4.46 -2.96
N LYS A 39 8.46 4.34 -2.50
CA LYS A 39 9.05 3.06 -2.11
C LYS A 39 8.99 2.88 -0.59
N ALA A 40 8.68 1.67 -0.16
CA ALA A 40 8.71 1.30 1.25
C ALA A 40 9.25 -0.13 1.37
N PRO A 41 9.88 -0.47 2.51
CA PRO A 41 10.23 -1.86 2.80
C PRO A 41 8.99 -2.74 2.74
N ALA A 42 9.11 -3.91 2.12
CA ALA A 42 8.02 -4.89 2.05
C ALA A 42 7.55 -5.31 3.44
N SER A 43 8.43 -5.31 4.44
CA SER A 43 8.08 -5.52 5.85
C SER A 43 7.01 -4.56 6.37
N GLU A 44 6.95 -3.32 5.87
CA GLU A 44 5.95 -2.34 6.29
C GLU A 44 4.54 -2.62 5.72
N LEU A 45 4.41 -3.56 4.77
CA LEU A 45 3.09 -3.97 4.27
C LEU A 45 2.38 -4.95 5.22
N HIS A 46 3.08 -5.38 6.27
CA HIS A 46 2.62 -6.36 7.25
C HIS A 46 2.65 -5.79 8.66
N ASP A 47 1.85 -6.40 9.56
CA ASP A 47 1.91 -6.17 11.01
C ASP A 47 1.80 -4.71 11.48
N ARG A 48 1.09 -3.87 10.71
CA ARG A 48 0.84 -2.46 11.07
C ARG A 48 -0.24 -2.34 12.15
N SER A 49 0.02 -1.48 13.13
CA SER A 49 -0.90 -1.26 14.24
C SER A 49 -2.15 -0.49 13.81
N GLU A 50 -3.27 -0.69 14.50
CA GLU A 50 -4.50 0.10 14.27
C GLU A 50 -4.25 1.61 14.39
N VAL A 51 -3.33 2.00 15.28
CA VAL A 51 -2.94 3.39 15.47
C VAL A 51 -2.26 3.96 14.21
N ASP A 52 -1.42 3.18 13.52
CA ASP A 52 -0.82 3.61 12.25
C ASP A 52 -1.90 3.87 11.20
N TRP A 53 -2.91 3.00 11.14
CA TRP A 53 -4.03 3.16 10.21
C TRP A 53 -4.85 4.42 10.47
N VAL A 54 -4.99 4.83 11.72
CA VAL A 54 -5.71 6.05 12.10
C VAL A 54 -4.87 7.30 11.85
N ARG A 55 -3.58 7.26 12.16
CA ARG A 55 -2.70 8.43 12.13
C ARG A 55 -2.22 8.77 10.72
N GLU A 56 -1.92 7.76 9.91
CA GLU A 56 -1.30 8.00 8.61
C GLU A 56 -2.30 8.55 7.60
N ARG A 57 -1.94 9.70 7.02
CA ARG A 57 -2.76 10.38 6.02
C ARG A 57 -2.83 9.55 4.74
N SER A 58 -4.02 9.48 4.14
CA SER A 58 -4.18 8.82 2.84
C SER A 58 -3.48 9.59 1.73
N CYS A 59 -2.68 8.88 0.93
CA CYS A 59 -2.04 9.46 -0.23
C CYS A 59 -3.06 9.73 -1.34
N MET A 60 -3.34 11.00 -1.60
CA MET A 60 -4.31 11.39 -2.63
C MET A 60 -3.84 11.08 -4.07
N LYS A 61 -2.53 10.91 -4.30
CA LYS A 61 -2.01 10.45 -5.61
C LYS A 61 -2.37 8.99 -5.86
N CYS A 62 -2.20 8.12 -4.86
CA CYS A 62 -2.66 6.72 -4.91
C CYS A 62 -4.18 6.65 -5.09
N TRP A 63 -4.92 7.48 -4.36
CA TRP A 63 -6.38 7.52 -4.46
C TRP A 63 -6.84 7.86 -5.89
N ARG A 64 -6.27 8.93 -6.49
CA ARG A 64 -6.59 9.32 -7.88
C ARG A 64 -6.18 8.24 -8.89
N HIS A 65 -5.00 7.64 -8.72
CA HIS A 65 -4.55 6.55 -9.59
C HIS A 65 -5.56 5.40 -9.65
N LEU A 66 -6.13 5.04 -8.50
CA LEU A 66 -7.15 4.00 -8.44
C LEU A 66 -8.48 4.49 -9.01
N ALA A 67 -8.95 5.68 -8.62
CA ALA A 67 -10.21 6.24 -9.09
C ALA A 67 -10.26 6.41 -10.62
N ASP A 68 -9.13 6.75 -11.25
CA ASP A 68 -9.05 6.97 -12.71
C ASP A 68 -8.85 5.65 -13.49
N LYS A 69 -8.46 4.54 -12.82
CA LYS A 69 -8.10 3.27 -13.47
C LYS A 69 -8.95 2.06 -13.06
N ASP A 70 -9.82 2.19 -12.07
CA ASP A 70 -10.85 1.19 -11.80
C ASP A 70 -12.12 1.53 -12.62
N PRO A 71 -12.59 0.65 -13.51
CA PRO A 71 -13.96 0.69 -14.01
C PRO A 71 -14.97 0.15 -12.97
#